data_AF-A0A1E3SDZ0-F1
#
_entry.id   AF-A0A1E3SDZ0-F1
#
_cell.length_a   1.000
_cell.length_b   1.000
_cell.length_c   1.000
_cell.angle_alpha   90.00
_cell.angle_beta   90.00
_cell.angle_gamma   90.00
#
_symmetry.space_group_name_H-M   'P 1'
#
loop_
_entity.id
_entity.type
_entity.pdbx_description
1 polymer ?
#
loop_
_entity_poly.entity_id
_entity_poly.type
_entity_poly.pdbx_seq_one_letter_code
_entity_poly.pdbx_strand_id
1 'polypeptide(L)'
;MYKTATERLLESGAFDLKGCGVDLAADIRAANDDDPQIWSDIKATIRAIQAGTCRRKEAGDIPPDGDWDAPMAKRKNEDIGEIRRAIDSTGRLYRLYVHAPSKPPGTLLLLHLAWKPSNNLGGIGVQDTQIDEAARRLQQWYSQQTT
;
A
#
# COMPACT_ATOMS: atom_id res chain seq x y z
N MET A 1 -11.92 0.30 -19.57
CA MET A 1 -11.48 -0.57 -18.44
C MET A 1 -12.05 0.05 -17.18
N TYR A 2 -12.74 -0.70 -16.32
CA TYR A 2 -13.35 -0.16 -15.10
C TYR A 2 -12.26 0.03 -14.03
N LYS A 3 -12.16 1.24 -13.46
CA LYS A 3 -11.26 1.53 -12.33
C LYS A 3 -11.82 0.95 -11.04
N THR A 4 -10.97 0.38 -10.20
CA THR A 4 -11.39 -0.15 -8.89
C THR A 4 -11.69 0.97 -7.89
N ALA A 5 -12.25 0.65 -6.72
CA ALA A 5 -12.57 1.68 -5.73
C ALA A 5 -11.28 2.26 -5.14
N THR A 6 -10.29 1.41 -4.84
CA THR A 6 -8.98 1.86 -4.34
C THR A 6 -8.28 2.75 -5.35
N GLU A 7 -8.32 2.39 -6.64
CA GLU A 7 -7.76 3.21 -7.71
C GLU A 7 -8.42 4.59 -7.80
N ARG A 8 -9.75 4.65 -7.81
CA ARG A 8 -10.48 5.93 -7.85
C ARG A 8 -10.18 6.81 -6.64
N LEU A 9 -10.02 6.21 -5.47
CA LEU A 9 -9.77 6.93 -4.23
C LEU A 9 -8.34 7.49 -4.17
N LEU A 10 -7.35 6.71 -4.59
CA LEU A 10 -5.97 7.17 -4.70
C LEU A 10 -5.81 8.26 -5.77
N GLU A 11 -6.51 8.15 -6.91
CA GLU A 11 -6.50 9.19 -7.94
C GLU A 11 -7.16 10.50 -7.50
N SER A 12 -8.22 10.43 -6.69
CA SER A 12 -8.91 11.64 -6.24
C SER A 12 -8.16 12.36 -5.12
N GLY A 13 -7.35 11.65 -4.34
CA GLY A 13 -6.70 12.17 -3.13
C GLY A 13 -7.67 12.47 -1.97
N ALA A 14 -8.97 12.33 -2.18
CA ALA A 14 -10.01 12.68 -1.22
C ALA A 14 -10.35 11.49 -0.33
N PHE A 15 -9.52 11.24 0.67
CA PHE A 15 -9.72 10.15 1.63
C PHE A 15 -9.27 10.45 3.06
N ASP A 16 -9.97 9.81 3.99
CA ASP A 16 -9.57 9.65 5.38
C ASP A 16 -8.76 8.36 5.56
N LEU A 17 -7.81 8.36 6.49
CA LEU A 17 -7.00 7.18 6.79
C LEU A 17 -7.62 6.37 7.92
N LYS A 18 -7.69 5.05 7.75
CA LYS A 18 -8.05 4.11 8.82
C LYS A 18 -7.03 3.00 8.91
N GLY A 19 -6.45 2.79 10.09
CA GLY A 19 -5.58 1.65 10.34
C GLY A 19 -6.37 0.35 10.52
N CYS A 20 -5.91 -0.75 9.92
CA CYS A 20 -6.45 -2.07 10.19
C CYS A 20 -5.90 -2.60 11.54
N GLY A 21 -6.52 -2.18 12.64
CA GLY A 21 -6.29 -2.77 13.97
C GLY A 21 -4.88 -2.58 14.56
N VAL A 22 -4.56 -3.41 15.56
CA VAL A 22 -3.29 -3.40 16.30
C VAL A 22 -2.08 -3.84 15.47
N ASP A 23 -2.31 -4.62 14.40
CA ASP A 23 -1.25 -5.23 13.60
C ASP A 23 -0.49 -4.20 12.76
N LEU A 24 -1.14 -3.12 12.31
CA LEU A 24 -0.47 -2.04 11.59
C LEU A 24 0.52 -1.28 12.47
N ALA A 25 0.24 -1.13 13.76
CA ALA A 25 1.16 -0.47 14.69
C ALA A 25 2.44 -1.31 14.90
N ALA A 26 2.31 -2.64 14.90
CA ALA A 26 3.44 -3.56 14.95
C ALA A 26 4.29 -3.48 13.68
N ASP A 27 3.66 -3.44 12.50
CA ASP A 27 4.36 -3.26 11.22
C ASP A 27 5.16 -1.95 11.19
N ILE A 28 4.54 -0.84 11.62
CA ILE A 28 5.20 0.47 11.68
C ILE A 28 6.40 0.43 12.62
N ARG A 29 6.28 -0.25 13.77
CA ARG A 29 7.40 -0.43 14.69
C ARG A 29 8.51 -1.24 14.04
N ALA A 30 8.20 -2.39 13.45
CA ALA A 30 9.19 -3.24 12.80
C ALA A 30 9.91 -2.51 11.65
N ALA A 31 9.17 -1.76 10.84
CA ALA A 31 9.75 -0.93 9.78
C ALA A 31 10.64 0.19 10.36
N ASN A 32 10.24 0.85 11.45
CA ASN A 32 11.03 1.89 12.09
C ASN A 32 12.29 1.36 12.80
N ASP A 33 12.26 0.14 13.33
CA ASP A 33 13.44 -0.52 13.91
C ASP A 33 14.51 -0.78 12.82
N ASP A 34 14.07 -1.08 11.61
CA ASP A 34 14.92 -1.24 10.41
C ASP A 34 15.34 0.10 9.79
N ASP A 35 14.46 1.10 9.83
CA ASP A 35 14.66 2.45 9.30
C ASP A 35 13.76 3.48 10.03
N PRO A 36 14.31 4.28 10.96
CA PRO A 36 13.54 5.22 11.77
C PRO A 36 12.77 6.30 11.00
N GLN A 37 13.11 6.58 9.72
CA GLN A 37 12.45 7.61 8.92
C GLN A 37 11.31 7.08 8.06
N ILE A 38 11.21 5.77 7.87
CA ILE A 38 10.32 5.22 6.84
C ILE A 38 8.86 5.59 7.03
N TRP A 39 8.35 5.59 8.25
CA TRP A 39 6.96 5.97 8.49
C TRP A 39 6.72 7.46 8.21
N SER A 40 7.72 8.31 8.49
CA SER A 40 7.64 9.74 8.15
C SER A 40 7.55 9.93 6.64
N ASP A 41 8.38 9.20 5.90
CA ASP A 41 8.42 9.22 4.44
C ASP A 41 7.15 8.69 3.80
N ILE A 42 6.62 7.56 4.29
CA ILE A 42 5.33 7.01 3.83
C ILE A 42 4.19 8.01 4.07
N LYS A 43 4.15 8.68 5.23
CA LYS A 43 3.18 9.76 5.49
C LYS A 43 3.35 10.93 4.53
N ALA A 44 4.58 11.29 4.15
CA ALA A 44 4.82 12.33 3.16
C ALA A 44 4.28 11.93 1.79
N THR A 45 4.47 10.68 1.36
CA THR A 45 3.85 10.14 0.14
C THR A 45 2.33 10.17 0.21
N ILE A 46 1.72 9.75 1.33
CA ILE A 46 0.25 9.82 1.51
C ILE A 46 -0.25 11.27 1.35
N ARG A 47 0.43 12.25 1.94
CA ARG A 47 0.08 13.67 1.81
C ARG A 47 0.21 14.16 0.37
N ALA A 48 1.24 13.71 -0.35
CA ALA A 48 1.42 14.04 -1.75
C ALA A 48 0.33 13.39 -2.64
N ILE A 49 -0.17 12.20 -2.30
CA ILE A 49 -1.37 11.62 -2.93
C ILE A 49 -2.59 12.51 -2.65
N GLN A 50 -2.83 12.89 -1.40
CA GLN A 50 -3.94 13.77 -1.03
C GLN A 50 -3.88 15.15 -1.72
N ALA A 51 -2.67 15.66 -1.98
CA ALA A 51 -2.44 16.90 -2.71
C ALA A 51 -2.48 16.76 -4.23
N GLY A 52 -2.62 15.53 -4.77
CA GLY A 52 -2.57 15.27 -6.20
C GLY A 52 -1.19 15.46 -6.84
N THR A 53 -0.12 15.46 -6.04
CA THR A 53 1.27 15.67 -6.50
C THR A 53 2.07 14.37 -6.64
N CYS A 54 1.47 13.21 -6.36
CA CYS A 54 2.10 11.89 -6.52
C CYS A 54 1.81 11.28 -7.89
N ARG A 55 2.75 10.46 -8.38
CA ARG A 55 2.62 9.76 -9.67
C ARG A 55 2.09 8.35 -9.47
N ARG A 56 1.06 7.97 -10.22
CA ARG A 56 0.71 6.56 -10.39
C ARG A 56 1.82 5.85 -11.14
N LYS A 57 2.06 4.57 -10.82
CA LYS A 57 2.87 3.71 -11.67
C LYS A 57 2.21 3.56 -13.05
N GLU A 58 2.86 4.03 -14.10
CA GLU A 58 2.44 3.75 -15.48
C GLU A 58 2.77 2.30 -15.86
N ALA A 59 2.03 1.68 -16.79
CA ALA A 59 2.34 0.36 -17.31
C ALA A 59 3.10 0.50 -18.65
N GLY A 60 4.26 -0.15 -18.81
CA GLY A 60 5.06 -0.11 -20.05
C GLY A 60 6.51 -0.61 -19.87
N ASP A 61 7.32 -0.52 -20.94
CA ASP A 61 8.73 -0.99 -21.00
C ASP A 61 9.75 -0.05 -20.32
N ILE A 62 9.29 1.06 -19.74
CA ILE A 62 10.11 1.97 -18.93
C ILE A 62 9.84 1.65 -17.47
N PRO A 63 10.87 1.50 -16.60
CA PRO A 63 10.65 1.28 -15.17
C PRO A 63 9.82 2.44 -14.61
N PRO A 64 8.57 2.22 -14.19
CA PRO A 64 7.75 3.32 -13.76
C PRO A 64 8.00 3.50 -12.27
N ASP A 65 8.76 4.54 -11.94
CA ASP A 65 8.97 5.04 -10.58
C ASP A 65 7.74 5.81 -10.10
N GLY A 66 6.60 5.11 -10.03
CA GLY A 66 5.35 5.63 -9.49
C GLY A 66 5.29 5.43 -7.99
N ASP A 67 4.73 6.41 -7.29
CA ASP A 67 4.57 6.47 -5.84
C ASP A 67 3.46 5.53 -5.34
N TRP A 68 2.53 5.13 -6.20
CA TRP A 68 1.46 4.21 -5.85
C TRP A 68 0.94 3.44 -7.07
N ASP A 69 0.25 2.33 -6.83
CA ASP A 69 -0.38 1.50 -7.86
C ASP A 69 -1.62 0.79 -7.32
N ALA A 70 -2.68 0.69 -8.15
CA ALA A 70 -3.93 0.02 -7.82
C ALA A 70 -4.75 -0.30 -9.08
N PRO A 71 -5.50 -1.42 -9.10
CA PRO A 71 -5.32 -2.57 -8.22
C PRO A 71 -4.01 -3.31 -8.55
N MET A 72 -3.44 -4.00 -7.58
CA MET A 72 -2.24 -4.82 -7.81
C MET A 72 -2.51 -5.94 -8.82
N ALA A 73 -1.60 -6.10 -9.79
CA ALA A 73 -1.80 -6.99 -10.94
C ALA A 73 -2.11 -8.45 -10.58
N LYS A 74 -1.53 -8.97 -9.49
CA LYS A 74 -1.71 -10.36 -9.04
C LYS A 74 -3.05 -10.60 -8.31
N ARG A 75 -3.67 -9.55 -7.76
CA ARG A 75 -4.91 -9.60 -6.97
C ARG A 75 -5.93 -8.58 -7.46
N LYS A 76 -6.13 -8.49 -8.78
CA LYS A 76 -7.13 -7.58 -9.38
C LYS A 76 -8.55 -7.77 -8.81
N ASN A 77 -8.85 -8.98 -8.33
CA ASN A 77 -10.16 -9.33 -7.76
C ASN A 77 -10.35 -8.86 -6.30
N GLU A 78 -9.28 -8.46 -5.60
CA GLU A 78 -9.34 -8.10 -4.16
C GLU A 78 -9.26 -6.58 -3.92
N ASP A 79 -9.12 -5.78 -4.99
CA ASP A 79 -9.02 -4.30 -4.93
C ASP A 79 -7.98 -3.80 -3.90
N ILE A 80 -6.81 -4.44 -3.87
CA ILE A 80 -5.68 -4.01 -3.04
C ILE A 80 -4.77 -3.10 -3.88
N GLY A 81 -4.38 -1.97 -3.31
CA GLY A 81 -3.37 -1.08 -3.84
C GLY A 81 -2.10 -1.08 -2.99
N GLU A 82 -1.06 -0.41 -3.47
CA GLU A 82 0.17 -0.17 -2.73
C GLU A 82 0.65 1.27 -2.87
N ILE A 83 1.15 1.82 -1.77
CA ILE A 83 1.91 3.08 -1.73
C ILE A 83 3.38 2.71 -1.51
N ARG A 84 4.26 3.32 -2.29
CA ARG A 84 5.65 2.92 -2.44
C ARG A 84 6.56 3.99 -1.87
N ARG A 85 7.60 3.54 -1.17
CA ARG A 85 8.77 4.34 -0.88
C ARG A 85 10.03 3.52 -1.15
N ALA A 86 10.87 4.03 -2.04
CA ALA A 86 12.20 3.49 -2.25
C ALA A 86 13.18 4.22 -1.32
N ILE A 87 14.12 3.48 -0.74
CA ILE A 87 15.21 4.08 0.03
C ILE A 87 16.53 3.70 -0.63
N ASP A 88 17.42 4.70 -0.66
CA ASP A 88 18.74 4.62 -1.26
C ASP A 88 19.70 3.73 -0.46
N SER A 89 20.86 3.45 -1.08
CA SER A 89 22.04 2.67 -0.68
C SER A 89 21.88 1.26 -0.08
N THR A 90 20.77 0.94 0.58
CA THR A 90 20.47 -0.34 1.26
C THR A 90 19.62 -1.29 0.43
N GLY A 91 18.98 -0.80 -0.64
CA GLY A 91 18.18 -1.61 -1.55
C GLY A 91 16.87 -2.12 -0.97
N ARG A 92 16.34 -1.54 0.11
CA ARG A 92 15.02 -1.88 0.64
C ARG A 92 13.92 -1.06 -0.05
N LEU A 93 12.85 -1.75 -0.44
CA LEU A 93 11.67 -1.16 -1.06
C LEU A 93 10.47 -1.35 -0.13
N TYR A 94 10.04 -0.27 0.52
CA TYR A 94 8.91 -0.30 1.43
C TYR A 94 7.58 -0.11 0.70
N ARG A 95 6.57 -0.83 1.15
CA ARG A 95 5.22 -0.87 0.57
C ARG A 95 4.20 -0.82 1.68
N LEU A 96 3.29 0.15 1.59
CA LEU A 96 2.08 0.19 2.39
C LEU A 96 0.93 -0.30 1.53
N TYR A 97 0.38 -1.46 1.89
CA TYR A 97 -0.77 -2.07 1.24
C TYR A 97 -2.05 -1.41 1.74
N VAL A 98 -2.93 -1.06 0.81
CA VAL A 98 -4.12 -0.26 1.09
C VAL A 98 -5.35 -0.79 0.36
N HIS A 99 -6.53 -0.43 0.86
CA HIS A 99 -7.80 -0.78 0.25
C HIS A 99 -8.86 0.31 0.52
N ALA A 100 -9.73 0.58 -0.45
CA ALA A 100 -10.90 1.44 -0.26
C ALA A 100 -12.17 0.60 -0.07
N PRO A 101 -12.66 0.41 1.17
CA PRO A 101 -13.91 -0.31 1.40
C PRO A 101 -15.10 0.48 0.86
N SER A 102 -16.16 -0.24 0.50
CA SER A 102 -17.42 0.38 0.08
C SER A 102 -18.14 1.13 1.21
N LYS A 103 -17.87 0.76 2.47
CA LYS A 103 -18.40 1.40 3.67
C LYS A 103 -17.36 1.40 4.79
N PRO A 104 -17.08 2.55 5.44
CA PRO A 104 -17.53 3.89 5.05
C PRO A 104 -16.86 4.35 3.74
N PRO A 105 -17.60 5.05 2.86
CA PRO A 105 -17.01 5.60 1.63
C PRO A 105 -15.98 6.68 1.95
N GLY A 106 -15.02 6.89 1.06
CA GLY A 106 -13.98 7.91 1.24
C GLY A 106 -12.92 7.54 2.26
N THR A 107 -12.88 6.30 2.75
CA THR A 107 -11.82 5.82 3.65
C THR A 107 -10.79 5.02 2.87
N LEU A 108 -9.51 5.27 3.13
CA LEU A 108 -8.40 4.42 2.73
C LEU A 108 -7.96 3.60 3.94
N LEU A 109 -8.24 2.29 3.89
CA LEU A 109 -7.81 1.33 4.88
C LEU A 109 -6.33 1.00 4.66
N LEU A 110 -5.54 1.15 5.72
CA LEU A 110 -4.12 0.79 5.77
C LEU A 110 -4.01 -0.64 6.31
N LEU A 111 -3.61 -1.57 5.43
CA LEU A 111 -3.66 -3.01 5.72
C LEU A 111 -2.37 -3.51 6.34
N HIS A 112 -1.25 -3.23 5.67
CA HIS A 112 0.03 -3.83 6.01
C HIS A 112 1.19 -2.95 5.52
N LEU A 113 2.22 -2.77 6.35
CA LEU A 113 3.47 -2.11 5.97
C LEU A 113 4.62 -3.12 6.03
N ALA A 114 5.35 -3.26 4.92
CA ALA A 114 6.50 -4.15 4.86
C ALA A 114 7.54 -3.66 3.85
N TRP A 115 8.71 -4.31 3.85
CA TRP A 115 9.73 -4.10 2.83
C TRP A 115 10.02 -5.37 2.03
N LYS A 116 10.56 -5.18 0.83
CA LYS A 116 11.16 -6.23 0.02
C LYS A 116 12.56 -5.81 -0.45
N PRO A 117 13.48 -6.76 -0.70
CA PRO A 117 14.74 -6.42 -1.33
C PRO A 117 14.52 -5.90 -2.75
N SER A 118 15.43 -5.04 -3.22
CA SER A 118 15.42 -4.45 -4.55
C SER A 118 15.78 -5.45 -5.65
N ASN A 119 16.42 -6.58 -5.29
CA ASN A 119 16.74 -7.62 -6.25
C ASN A 119 15.47 -8.33 -6.76
N ASN A 120 15.38 -8.56 -8.07
CA ASN A 120 14.15 -9.08 -8.69
C ASN A 120 13.86 -10.54 -8.32
N LEU A 121 14.88 -11.38 -8.09
CA LEU A 121 14.69 -12.81 -7.82
C LEU A 121 14.21 -13.09 -6.39
N GLY A 122 14.74 -12.38 -5.38
CA GLY A 122 14.29 -12.51 -3.99
C GLY A 122 13.09 -11.62 -3.65
N GLY A 123 12.99 -10.46 -4.31
CA GLY A 123 11.96 -9.47 -4.01
C GLY A 123 10.55 -9.87 -4.42
N ILE A 124 10.37 -10.70 -5.47
CA ILE A 124 9.03 -11.11 -5.94
C ILE A 124 8.35 -12.03 -4.92
N GLY A 125 9.05 -13.06 -4.44
CA GLY A 125 8.48 -13.99 -3.44
C GLY A 125 8.14 -13.31 -2.11
N VAL A 126 8.97 -12.36 -1.68
CA VAL A 126 8.68 -11.52 -0.50
C VAL A 126 7.43 -10.68 -0.76
N GLN A 127 7.36 -9.98 -1.91
CA GLN A 127 6.21 -9.16 -2.26
C GLN A 127 4.91 -9.96 -2.27
N ASP A 128 4.94 -11.17 -2.83
CA ASP A 128 3.78 -12.07 -2.86
C ASP A 128 3.28 -12.43 -1.46
N THR A 129 4.20 -12.73 -0.54
CA THR A 129 3.85 -13.02 0.86
C THR A 129 3.21 -11.82 1.54
N GLN A 130 3.72 -10.60 1.29
CA GLN A 130 3.13 -9.39 1.86
C GLN A 130 1.76 -9.04 1.28
N ILE A 131 1.52 -9.36 0.01
CA ILE A 131 0.19 -9.24 -0.60
C ILE A 131 -0.79 -10.20 0.07
N ASP A 132 -0.38 -11.46 0.28
CA ASP A 132 -1.22 -12.46 0.94
C ASP A 132 -1.56 -12.07 2.38
N GLU A 133 -0.60 -11.47 3.10
CA GLU A 133 -0.81 -10.92 4.44
C GLU A 133 -1.79 -9.74 4.42
N ALA A 134 -1.67 -8.81 3.47
CA ALA A 134 -2.60 -7.70 3.30
C ALA A 134 -4.03 -8.20 2.99
N ALA A 135 -4.16 -9.20 2.12
CA ALA A 135 -5.43 -9.84 1.79
C ALA A 135 -6.06 -10.52 3.01
N ARG A 136 -5.26 -11.26 3.79
CA ARG A 136 -5.70 -11.90 5.04
C ARG A 136 -6.25 -10.87 6.03
N ARG A 137 -5.55 -9.75 6.22
CA ARG A 137 -5.99 -8.66 7.11
C ARG A 137 -7.26 -7.97 6.60
N LEU A 138 -7.40 -7.81 5.29
CA LEU A 138 -8.63 -7.30 4.69
C LEU A 138 -9.83 -8.22 4.99
N GLN A 139 -9.68 -9.53 4.87
CA GLN A 139 -10.73 -10.50 5.23
C GLN A 139 -11.10 -10.47 6.73
N GLN A 140 -10.10 -10.31 7.60
CA GLN A 140 -10.34 -10.14 9.03
C GLN A 140 -11.12 -8.87 9.33
N TRP A 141 -10.76 -7.76 8.70
CA TRP A 141 -11.47 -6.50 8.83
C TRP A 141 -12.94 -6.64 8.41
N TYR A 142 -13.21 -7.28 7.28
CA TYR A 142 -14.58 -7.56 6.84
C TYR A 142 -15.39 -8.38 7.86
N SER A 143 -14.77 -9.41 8.43
CA SER A 143 -15.41 -10.27 9.45
C SER A 143 -15.76 -9.49 10.73
N GLN A 144 -14.97 -8.48 11.08
CA GLN A 144 -15.22 -7.61 12.24
C GLN A 144 -16.32 -6.57 11.98
N GLN A 145 -16.62 -6.22 10.73
CA GLN A 145 -17.72 -5.31 10.39
C GLN A 145 -19.09 -6.01 10.38
N THR A 146 -19.12 -7.34 10.31
CA THR A 146 -20.35 -8.14 10.28
C THR A 146 -20.81 -8.61 11.67
N THR A 147 -20.04 -8.29 12.72
CA THR A 147 -20.35 -8.64 14.12
C THR A 147 -20.85 -7.41 14.85
#